data_AF-A0A4U3L858-F1
#
_entry.id   AF-A0A4U3L858-F1
#
_cell.length_a   1.000
_cell.length_b   1.000
_cell.length_c   1.000
_cell.angle_alpha   90.00
_cell.angle_beta   90.00
_cell.angle_gamma   90.00
#
_symmetry.space_group_name_H-M   'P 1'
#
loop_
_entity.id
_entity.type
_entity.pdbx_description
1 polymer ?
#
loop_
_entity_poly.entity_id
_entity_poly.type
_entity_poly.pdbx_seq_one_letter_code
_entity_poly.pdbx_strand_id
1 'polypeptide(L)' 'MVQTGNIVIVSFHYTDLASFKVRPAAIVAQTKDNYNDVTVALISSVVPATGLPYQMVMGFQD' A
#
# COMPACT_ATOMS: atom_id res chain seq x y z
N MET A 1 -10.45 -14.65 2.07
CA MET A 1 -10.13 -14.06 3.39
C MET A 1 -9.04 -13.04 3.19
N VAL A 2 -9.07 -11.96 3.97
CA VAL A 2 -8.02 -10.93 4.01
C VAL A 2 -6.80 -11.52 4.70
N GLN A 3 -5.62 -11.41 4.09
CA GLN A 3 -4.35 -11.92 4.66
C GLN A 3 -3.16 -11.07 4.22
N THR A 4 -2.06 -11.13 4.99
CA THR A 4 -0.77 -10.53 4.59
C THR A 4 -0.34 -10.99 3.20
N GLY A 5 0.15 -10.06 2.39
CA GLY A 5 0.55 -10.29 1.00
C GLY A 5 -0.59 -10.14 -0.02
N ASN A 6 -1.85 -10.03 0.40
CA ASN A 6 -2.93 -9.68 -0.54
C ASN A 6 -2.79 -8.23 -1.02
N ILE A 7 -3.15 -8.03 -2.29
CA ILE A 7 -3.32 -6.69 -2.88
C ILE A 7 -4.79 -6.30 -2.78
N VAL A 8 -5.04 -5.13 -2.22
CA VAL A 8 -6.37 -4.54 -2.06
C VAL A 8 -6.42 -3.15 -2.69
N ILE A 9 -7.63 -2.67 -2.94
CA ILE A 9 -7.88 -1.32 -3.47
C ILE A 9 -8.36 -0.43 -2.32
N VAL A 10 -7.67 0.70 -2.10
CA VAL A 10 -7.97 1.63 -1.00
C VAL A 10 -8.11 3.07 -1.52
N SER A 11 -8.94 3.86 -0.84
CA SER A 11 -9.00 5.32 -1.03
C SER A 11 -7.88 5.99 -0.24
N PHE A 12 -6.91 6.58 -0.94
CA PHE A 12 -5.85 7.37 -0.35
C PHE A 12 -6.19 8.86 -0.44
N HIS A 13 -6.43 9.48 0.71
CA HIS A 13 -6.72 10.92 0.82
C HIS A 13 -5.42 11.72 0.74
N TYR A 14 -5.44 12.82 0.01
CA TYR A 14 -4.36 13.79 0.03
C TYR A 14 -4.42 14.66 1.28
N THR A 15 -3.37 15.45 1.51
CA THR A 15 -3.26 16.37 2.66
C THR A 15 -4.35 17.43 2.69
N ASP A 16 -5.03 17.67 1.57
CA ASP A 16 -6.17 18.58 1.46
C ASP A 16 -7.49 17.99 2.00
N LEU A 17 -7.52 16.69 2.34
CA LEU A 17 -8.66 15.90 2.84
C LEU A 17 -9.94 15.93 1.98
N ALA A 18 -9.95 16.71 0.91
CA ALA A 18 -11.06 16.85 -0.03
C ALA A 18 -10.84 16.01 -1.29
N SER A 19 -9.59 15.77 -1.68
CA SER A 19 -9.26 14.96 -2.84
C SER A 19 -8.73 13.58 -2.41
N PHE A 20 -9.15 12.55 -3.15
CA PHE A 20 -8.66 11.19 -2.97
C PHE A 20 -8.25 10.57 -4.30
N LYS A 21 -7.37 9.58 -4.22
CA LYS A 21 -7.12 8.65 -5.33
C LYS A 21 -7.30 7.23 -4.85
N VAL A 22 -7.89 6.42 -5.71
CA VAL A 22 -7.95 4.98 -5.54
C VAL A 22 -6.58 4.41 -5.88
N ARG A 23 -5.96 3.66 -4.95
CA ARG A 23 -4.63 3.08 -5.12
C ARG A 23 -4.59 1.61 -4.70
N PRO A 24 -3.78 0.78 -5.38
CA PRO A 24 -3.45 -0.53 -4.86
C PRO A 24 -2.61 -0.40 -3.57
N ALA A 25 -2.80 -1.34 -2.65
CA ALA A 25 -1.98 -1.47 -1.46
C ALA A 25 -1.77 -2.96 -1.12
N ALA A 26 -0.60 -3.29 -0.57
CA ALA A 26 -0.31 -4.62 -0.05
C ALA A 26 -0.60 -4.68 1.45
N ILE A 27 -1.29 -5.71 1.91
CA ILE A 27 -1.48 -5.95 3.35
C ILE A 27 -0.16 -6.44 3.94
N VAL A 28 0.38 -5.73 4.93
CA VAL A 28 1.65 -6.08 5.59
C VAL A 28 1.43 -6.68 6.97
N ALA A 29 0.32 -6.36 7.63
CA ALA A 29 -0.05 -6.94 8.91
C ALA A 29 -1.57 -6.87 9.14
N GLN A 30 -2.05 -7.76 10.00
CA GLN A 30 -3.37 -7.68 10.60
C GLN A 30 -3.18 -7.39 12.08
N THR A 31 -4.03 -6.53 12.64
CA THR A 31 -4.05 -6.32 14.08
C THR A 31 -4.48 -7.63 14.76
N LYS A 32 -3.91 -7.91 15.94
CA LYS A 32 -4.29 -9.08 16.75
C LYS A 32 -5.51 -8.82 17.64
N ASP A 33 -6.13 -7.65 17.50
CA ASP A 33 -7.33 -7.28 18.25
C ASP A 33 -8.59 -7.82 17.56
N ASN A 34 -9.74 -7.55 18.17
CA ASN A 34 -11.03 -8.01 17.67
C ASN A 34 -11.59 -7.14 16.53
N TYR A 35 -10.86 -6.10 16.10
CA TYR A 35 -11.35 -5.12 15.14
C TYR A 35 -11.00 -5.46 13.69
N ASN A 36 -10.14 -6.47 13.46
CA ASN A 36 -9.73 -6.94 12.14
C ASN A 36 -9.13 -5.82 11.26
N ASP A 37 -8.53 -4.83 11.89
CA ASP A 37 -7.85 -3.75 11.19
C ASP A 37 -6.60 -4.30 10.48
N VAL A 38 -6.21 -3.63 9.40
CA VAL A 38 -5.05 -4.02 8.61
C VAL A 38 -4.11 -2.86 8.39
N THR A 39 -2.81 -3.15 8.50
CA THR A 39 -1.76 -2.23 8.07
C THR A 39 -1.46 -2.53 6.60
N VAL A 40 -1.42 -1.48 5.78
CA VAL A 40 -1.15 -1.60 4.34
C VAL A 40 0.04 -0.76 3.92
N ALA A 41 0.79 -1.23 2.93
CA ALA A 41 1.80 -0.49 2.20
C ALA A 41 1.24 -0.06 0.84
N LEU A 42 1.26 1.24 0.54
CA LEU A 42 0.71 1.77 -0.71
C LEU A 42 1.61 1.43 -1.89
N ILE A 43 0.98 1.08 -3.01
CA ILE A 43 1.65 0.78 -4.27
C ILE A 43 1.47 1.97 -5.22
N SER A 44 2.55 2.33 -5.90
CA SER A 44 2.57 3.38 -6.92
C SER A 44 3.20 2.80 -8.20
N SER A 45 2.70 3.20 -9.36
CA SER A 45 3.33 2.92 -10.66
C SER A 45 4.53 3.83 -10.94
N VAL A 46 4.67 4.93 -10.19
CA VAL A 46 5.81 5.84 -10.31
C VAL A 46 6.98 5.26 -9.51
N VAL A 47 8.04 4.88 -10.23
CA VAL A 47 9.31 4.43 -9.64
C VAL A 47 10.26 5.63 -9.63
N PRO A 48 10.74 6.09 -8.47
CA PRO A 48 11.73 7.16 -8.38
C PRO A 48 13.04 6.76 -9.10
N ALA A 49 13.70 7.71 -9.76
CA ALA A 49 14.97 7.46 -10.45
C ALA A 49 16.10 7.06 -9.48
N THR A 50 16.01 7.52 -8.24
CA THR A 50 16.92 7.15 -7.15
C THR A 50 16.16 6.29 -6.14
N GLY A 51 16.69 5.11 -5.82
CA GLY A 51 16.07 4.23 -4.84
C GLY A 51 15.91 4.91 -3.48
N LEU A 52 14.70 4.92 -2.95
CA LEU A 52 14.43 5.45 -1.62
C LEU A 52 14.61 4.36 -0.56
N PRO A 53 15.04 4.71 0.66
CA PRO A 53 15.06 3.76 1.76
C PRO A 53 13.63 3.23 2.00
N TYR A 54 13.51 1.91 2.19
CA TYR A 54 12.25 1.20 2.41
C TYR A 54 11.31 1.07 1.20
N GLN A 55 11.76 1.43 0.00
CA GLN A 55 11.04 1.09 -1.23
C GLN A 55 11.30 -0.37 -1.63
N MET A 56 10.24 -1.08 -2.02
CA MET A 56 10.33 -2.34 -2.74
C MET A 56 9.78 -2.14 -4.15
N VAL A 57 10.56 -2.49 -5.18
CA VAL A 57 10.10 -2.51 -6.57
C VAL A 57 9.49 -3.88 -6.85
N MET A 58 8.24 -3.90 -7.30
CA MET A 58 7.56 -5.13 -7.71
C MET A 58 7.72 -5.31 -9.23
N GLY A 59 8.32 -6.42 -9.64
CA GLY A 59 8.59 -6.74 -11.05
C GLY A 59 10.00 -7.33 -11.22
N PHE A 60 10.29 -7.80 -12.43
CA PHE A 60 11.65 -8.23 -12.77
C PHE A 60 12.51 -7.01 -13.10
N GLN A 61 13.73 -6.96 -12.56
CA GLN A 61 14.79 -6.18 -13.17
C GLN A 61 15.26 -6.99 -14.38
N ASP A 62 15.13 -6.42 -15.58
CA ASP A 62 15.78 -6.95 -16.79
C ASP A 62 17.32 -6.95 -16.64
#